data_AF-A0A536CYX9-F1
#
_entry.id   AF-A0A536CYX9-F1
#
_cell.length_a   1.000
_cell.length_b   1.000
_cell.length_c   1.000
_cell.angle_alpha   90.00
_cell.angle_beta   90.00
_cell.angle_gamma   90.00
#
_symmetry.space_group_name_H-M   'P 1'
#
loop_
_entity.id
_entity.type
_entity.pdbx_description
1 polymer ?
#
loop_
_entity_poly.entity_id
_entity_poly.type
_entity_poly.pdbx_seq_one_letter_code
_entity_poly.pdbx_strand_id
1 'polypeptide(L)'
;MPHEPQSDPAAPTLHPLGQLEALAYGWLAEPELSGVQAHVAGCPSCQEFLADAEAIRSRLALLESDEPKIDILERVLRQIESN
;
A
#
# COMPACT_ATOMS: atom_id res chain seq x y z
N MET A 1 -32.48 -33.73 11.51
CA MET A 1 -31.60 -32.56 11.66
C MET A 1 -30.40 -32.76 10.75
N PRO A 2 -30.42 -32.30 9.49
CA PRO A 2 -29.21 -32.25 8.67
C PRO A 2 -28.44 -30.96 8.99
N HIS A 3 -27.15 -31.10 9.28
CA HIS A 3 -26.24 -29.96 9.43
C HIS A 3 -25.96 -29.40 8.04
N GLU A 4 -26.43 -28.18 7.78
CA GLU A 4 -26.08 -27.43 6.58
C GLU A 4 -24.57 -27.08 6.59
N PRO A 5 -23.90 -27.06 5.43
CA PRO A 5 -22.53 -26.60 5.34
C PRO A 5 -22.49 -25.13 5.77
N GLN A 6 -21.85 -24.88 6.92
CA GLN A 6 -21.57 -23.52 7.38
C GLN A 6 -20.81 -22.80 6.28
N SER A 7 -21.45 -21.81 5.68
CA SER A 7 -20.75 -20.82 4.88
C SER A 7 -19.83 -20.07 5.83
N ASP A 8 -18.53 -20.27 5.68
CA ASP A 8 -17.52 -19.43 6.33
C ASP A 8 -17.91 -17.96 6.12
N PRO A 9 -17.80 -17.10 7.15
CA PRO A 9 -18.02 -15.68 6.96
C PRO A 9 -17.07 -15.20 5.86
N ALA A 10 -17.66 -14.69 4.77
CA ALA A 10 -16.93 -14.09 3.68
C ALA A 10 -15.80 -13.22 4.26
N ALA A 11 -14.57 -13.47 3.81
CA ALA A 11 -13.41 -12.64 4.12
C ALA A 11 -13.86 -11.18 4.11
N PRO A 12 -13.46 -10.36 5.11
CA PRO A 12 -13.97 -9.01 5.25
C PRO A 12 -13.87 -8.32 3.90
N THR A 13 -15.01 -7.85 3.38
CA THR A 13 -15.08 -7.06 2.16
C THR A 13 -14.11 -5.91 2.34
N LEU A 14 -12.90 -6.06 1.82
CA LEU A 14 -11.93 -4.98 1.74
C LEU A 14 -12.66 -3.90 0.96
N HIS A 15 -12.88 -2.75 1.60
CA HIS A 15 -13.44 -1.59 0.92
C HIS A 15 -12.66 -1.42 -0.41
N PRO A 16 -13.33 -1.10 -1.53
CA PRO A 16 -12.64 -0.93 -2.83
C PRO A 16 -11.45 0.04 -2.75
N LEU A 17 -11.46 0.96 -1.78
CA LEU A 17 -10.33 1.83 -1.44
C LEU A 17 -9.03 1.08 -1.16
N GLY A 18 -9.06 0.04 -0.33
CA GLY A 18 -7.85 -0.68 0.09
C GLY A 18 -7.22 -1.48 -1.05
N GLN A 19 -8.04 -2.01 -1.97
CA GLN A 19 -7.55 -2.69 -3.17
C GLN A 19 -6.96 -1.72 -4.20
N LEU A 20 -7.53 -0.52 -4.34
CA LEU A 20 -6.98 0.53 -5.22
C LEU A 20 -5.67 1.09 -4.68
N GLU A 21 -5.57 1.29 -3.37
CA GLU A 21 -4.31 1.63 -2.71
C GLU A 21 -3.29 0.50 -2.91
N ALA A 22 -3.64 -0.75 -2.59
CA ALA A 22 -2.74 -1.89 -2.80
C ALA A 22 -2.30 -2.03 -4.27
N LEU A 23 -3.20 -1.74 -5.24
CA LEU A 23 -2.85 -1.65 -6.65
C LEU A 23 -1.83 -0.54 -6.90
N ALA A 24 -2.09 0.67 -6.38
CA ALA A 24 -1.19 1.81 -6.51
C ALA A 24 0.18 1.51 -5.89
N TYR A 25 0.27 0.80 -4.77
CA TYR A 25 1.56 0.47 -4.13
C TYR A 25 2.21 -0.83 -4.65
N GLY A 26 1.55 -1.56 -5.56
CA GLY A 26 2.06 -2.82 -6.11
C GLY A 26 2.05 -3.98 -5.10
N TRP A 27 1.11 -3.97 -4.16
CA TRP A 27 0.98 -4.97 -3.09
C TRP A 27 -0.02 -6.10 -3.39
N LEU A 28 -0.71 -6.04 -4.52
CA LEU A 28 -1.65 -7.08 -4.93
C LEU A 28 -0.92 -8.29 -5.51
N ALA A 29 -1.40 -9.49 -5.17
CA ALA A 29 -0.98 -10.72 -5.81
C ALA A 29 -1.66 -10.87 -7.20
N GLU A 30 -0.99 -11.55 -8.13
CA GLU A 30 -1.45 -11.77 -9.53
C GLU A 30 -2.95 -12.06 -9.71
N PRO A 31 -3.58 -13.01 -8.99
CA PRO A 31 -5.00 -13.31 -9.19
C PRO A 31 -5.93 -12.15 -8.79
N GLU A 32 -5.55 -11.36 -7.78
CA GLU A 32 -6.32 -10.21 -7.32
C GLU A 32 -6.03 -8.98 -8.21
N LEU A 33 -4.77 -8.80 -8.60
CA LEU A 33 -4.30 -7.74 -9.47
C LEU A 33 -5.11 -7.66 -10.77
N SER A 34 -5.25 -8.79 -11.47
CA SER A 34 -5.97 -8.82 -12.75
C SER A 34 -7.44 -8.44 -12.60
N GLY A 35 -8.10 -8.87 -11.51
CA GLY A 35 -9.50 -8.56 -11.23
C GLY A 35 -9.70 -7.07 -10.93
N VAL A 36 -8.84 -6.49 -10.10
CA VAL A 36 -8.90 -5.06 -9.75
C VAL A 36 -8.58 -4.19 -10.97
N GLN A 37 -7.59 -4.55 -11.78
CA GLN A 37 -7.26 -3.83 -13.03
C GLN A 37 -8.43 -3.85 -14.02
N ALA A 38 -9.08 -4.99 -14.21
CA ALA A 38 -10.23 -5.10 -15.10
C ALA A 38 -11.40 -4.22 -14.61
N HIS A 39 -11.62 -4.15 -13.30
CA HIS A 39 -12.63 -3.28 -12.71
C HIS A 39 -12.31 -1.79 -12.94
N VAL A 40 -11.07 -1.37 -12.63
CA VAL A 40 -10.61 0.02 -12.83
C VAL A 40 -10.75 0.43 -14.30
N ALA A 41 -10.39 -0.44 -15.24
CA ALA A 41 -10.54 -0.15 -16.67
C ALA A 41 -12.00 0.17 -17.07
N GLY A 42 -12.99 -0.40 -16.38
CA GLY A 42 -14.42 -0.18 -16.63
C GLY A 42 -15.09 0.91 -15.78
N CYS A 43 -14.41 1.47 -14.78
CA CYS A 43 -15.02 2.34 -13.77
C CYS A 43 -14.30 3.69 -13.66
N PRO A 44 -14.84 4.79 -14.24
CA PRO A 44 -14.18 6.10 -14.26
C PRO A 44 -13.85 6.67 -12.87
N SER A 45 -14.71 6.47 -11.88
CA SER A 45 -14.46 6.95 -10.51
C SER A 45 -13.28 6.22 -9.86
N CYS A 46 -13.10 4.92 -10.15
CA CYS A 46 -11.95 4.17 -9.66
C CYS A 46 -10.66 4.55 -10.40
N GLN A 47 -10.74 4.99 -11.66
CA GLN A 47 -9.58 5.53 -12.39
C GLN A 47 -9.10 6.84 -11.77
N GLU A 48 -10.02 7.75 -11.45
CA GLU A 48 -9.70 9.02 -10.79
C GLU A 48 -9.06 8.77 -9.42
N PHE A 49 -9.66 7.89 -8.61
CA PHE A 49 -9.09 7.55 -7.32
C PHE A 49 -7.70 6.89 -7.42
N LEU A 50 -7.51 5.98 -8.38
CA LEU A 50 -6.21 5.35 -8.61
C LEU A 50 -5.15 6.39 -9.00
N ALA A 51 -5.49 7.34 -9.87
CA ALA A 51 -4.58 8.41 -10.27
C ALA A 51 -4.16 9.28 -9.07
N ASP A 52 -5.09 9.61 -8.17
CA ASP A 52 -4.80 10.34 -6.94
C ASP A 52 -3.87 9.54 -6.01
N ALA A 53 -4.13 8.24 -5.82
CA ALA A 53 -3.30 7.36 -5.01
C ALA A 53 -1.87 7.23 -5.58
N GLU A 54 -1.73 7.09 -6.91
CA GLU A 54 -0.44 7.05 -7.60
C GLU A 54 0.33 8.37 -7.48
N ALA A 55 -0.37 9.51 -7.51
CA ALA A 55 0.22 10.82 -7.31
C ALA A 55 0.74 11.00 -5.87
N ILE A 56 -0.02 10.57 -4.87
CA ILE A 56 0.41 10.57 -3.46
C ILE A 56 1.65 9.70 -3.29
N ARG A 57 1.63 8.45 -3.78
CA ARG A 57 2.78 7.53 -3.73
C ARG A 57 4.03 8.16 -4.35
N SER A 58 3.88 8.79 -5.51
CA SER A 58 4.99 9.45 -6.21
C SER A 58 5.59 10.59 -5.37
N ARG A 59 4.75 11.36 -4.68
CA ARG A 59 5.21 12.43 -3.78
C ARG A 59 5.90 11.90 -2.53
N LEU A 60 5.41 10.80 -1.95
CA LEU A 60 6.04 10.15 -0.81
C LEU A 60 7.43 9.60 -1.17
N ALA A 61 7.57 8.98 -2.35
CA ALA A 61 8.86 8.48 -2.83
C ALA A 61 9.93 9.59 -2.95
N LEU A 62 9.53 10.83 -3.26
CA LEU A 62 10.45 11.98 -3.29
C LEU A 62 10.93 12.38 -1.88
N LEU A 63 10.08 12.22 -0.86
CA LEU A 63 10.46 12.51 0.53
C LEU A 63 11.45 11.48 1.07
N GLU A 64 11.27 10.20 0.72
CA GLU A 64 12.19 9.13 1.12
C GLU A 64 13.59 9.31 0.49
N SER A 65 13.68 9.86 -0.73
CA SER A 65 14.96 10.09 -1.38
C SER A 65 15.78 11.25 -0.79
N ASP A 66 15.11 12.24 -0.20
CA ASP A 66 15.72 13.44 0.37
C ASP A 66 15.99 13.32 1.88
N GLU A 67 15.79 12.14 2.48
CA GLU A 67 16.02 11.94 3.90
C GLU A 67 17.52 12.13 4.22
N PRO A 68 17.89 13.13 5.04
CA PRO A 68 19.28 13.37 5.37
C PRO A 68 19.81 12.17 6.13
N LYS A 69 20.88 11.54 5.61
CA LYS A 69 21.60 10.48 6.30
C LYS A 69 22.31 11.07 7.51
N ILE A 70 21.60 11.15 8.64
CA ILE A 70 22.19 11.51 9.92
C ILE A 70 22.94 10.27 10.39
N ASP A 71 24.27 10.32 10.35
CA ASP A 71 25.10 9.29 10.97
C ASP A 71 25.09 9.46 12.50
N ILE A 72 24.00 9.02 13.11
CA ILE A 72 23.81 9.06 14.56
C ILE A 72 24.89 8.22 15.24
N LEU A 73 25.32 7.11 14.62
CA LEU A 73 26.35 6.24 15.17
C LEU A 73 27.68 6.98 15.28
N GLU A 74 28.17 7.60 14.19
CA GLU A 74 29.38 8.42 14.25
C GLU A 74 29.29 9.55 15.28
N ARG A 75 28.13 10.22 15.35
CA ARG A 75 27.93 11.32 16.29
C ARG A 75 28.00 10.85 17.75
N VAL A 76 27.42 9.69 18.06
CA VAL A 76 27.46 9.10 19.40
C VAL A 76 28.88 8.63 19.74
N LEU A 77 29.59 7.99 18.81
CA LEU A 77 30.96 7.54 19.03
C LEU A 77 31.90 8.71 19.34
N ARG A 78 31.87 9.80 18.54
CA ARG A 78 32.65 11.02 18.80
C ARG A 78 32.38 11.62 20.17
N GLN A 79 31.13 11.56 20.64
CA GLN A 79 30.74 12.13 21.94
C GLN A 79 31.29 11.31 23.12
N ILE A 80 31.36 9.98 22.99
CA ILE A 80 31.93 9.09 24.01
C ILE A 80 33.45 9.26 24.08
N GLU A 81 34.13 9.44 22.94
CA GLU A 81 35.59 9.65 22.89
C GLU A 81 36.05 11.02 23.41
N SER A 82 35.15 12.00 23.45
CA SER A 82 35.44 13.37 23.92
C SER A 82 35.19 13.58 25.42
N ASN A 83 34.87 12.51 26.17
CA ASN A 83 34.50 12.53 27.59
C ASN A 83 35.40 11.58 28.39
#